data_AF-A0A952C6Z5-F1
#
_entry.id   AF-A0A952C6Z5-F1
#
_cell.length_a   1.000
_cell.length_b   1.000
_cell.length_c   1.000
_cell.angle_alpha   90.00
_cell.angle_beta   90.00
_cell.angle_gamma   90.00
#
_symmetry.space_group_name_H-M   'P 1'
#
loop_
_entity.id
_entity.type
_entity.pdbx_description
1 polymer ?
#
loop_
_entity_poly.entity_id
_entity_poly.type
_entity_poly.pdbx_seq_one_letter_code
_entity_poly.pdbx_strand_id
1 'polypeptide(L)'
;MIKRIGYILIVSFIGGDLFAQPAIDTVHPFFKGKLDKKVGLLYDFFEIGAPTIKPPKGKRYNDVILSVFHSKNLYINTVFNKQDEPAELNAFRINKSYAQITGTYRYTSAVPLFDSVPVIVTAYGIDASNKDLYRFRVMKNKTEEIVPWSRIKFFSPAYMYYRYNVDGTMQTQMAYLGQFWEKPGNSITVEVKNLNVPDTVYNISAVWLKRAPEIIATFTPETMKEFISVYKYQWK
;
A
#
# COMPACT_ATOMS: atom_id res chain seq x y z
N MET A 1 46.91 -34.99 -28.45
CA MET A 1 47.00 -33.51 -28.37
C MET A 1 45.57 -32.96 -28.38
N ILE A 2 45.13 -32.48 -27.21
CA ILE A 2 43.99 -31.59 -26.88
C ILE A 2 42.57 -31.96 -27.36
N LYS A 3 41.78 -32.46 -26.40
CA LYS A 3 40.33 -32.69 -26.42
C LYS A 3 39.56 -31.36 -26.54
N ARG A 4 38.58 -31.27 -27.44
CA ARG A 4 37.62 -30.15 -27.46
C ARG A 4 36.57 -30.34 -26.37
N ILE A 5 36.62 -29.43 -25.42
CA ILE A 5 35.75 -29.28 -24.26
C ILE A 5 34.38 -28.80 -24.72
N GLY A 6 33.33 -29.47 -24.24
CA GLY A 6 31.94 -29.05 -24.43
C GLY A 6 31.65 -27.78 -23.64
N TYR A 7 31.00 -26.82 -24.31
CA TYR A 7 30.39 -25.67 -23.64
C TYR A 7 28.92 -26.03 -23.35
N ILE A 8 28.66 -26.43 -22.11
CA ILE A 8 27.33 -26.32 -21.52
C ILE A 8 27.14 -24.84 -21.23
N LEU A 9 26.33 -24.17 -22.05
CA LEU A 9 25.89 -22.81 -21.76
C LEU A 9 24.75 -22.91 -20.74
N ILE A 10 25.12 -22.86 -19.46
CA ILE A 10 24.18 -22.66 -18.35
C ILE A 10 23.64 -21.24 -18.50
N VAL A 11 22.47 -21.09 -19.11
CA VAL A 11 21.69 -19.84 -19.07
C VAL A 11 21.03 -19.75 -17.70
N SER A 12 21.80 -19.30 -16.71
CA SER A 12 21.32 -18.98 -15.36
C SER A 12 21.37 -17.47 -15.11
N PHE A 13 20.67 -16.69 -15.92
CA PHE A 13 20.31 -15.29 -15.68
C PHE A 13 19.10 -15.04 -16.60
N ILE A 14 17.87 -14.86 -16.13
CA ILE A 14 17.33 -13.62 -15.54
C ILE A 14 16.02 -14.04 -14.84
N GLY A 15 16.02 -14.14 -13.52
CA GLY A 15 14.83 -14.47 -12.72
C GLY A 15 14.77 -13.75 -11.36
N GLY A 16 15.71 -12.84 -11.13
CA GLY A 16 15.72 -11.92 -9.99
C GLY A 16 15.63 -10.49 -10.52
N ASP A 17 14.84 -9.66 -9.83
CA ASP A 17 14.89 -8.20 -9.91
C ASP A 17 14.07 -7.48 -11.01
N LEU A 18 12.94 -8.04 -11.45
CA LEU A 18 11.98 -7.30 -12.28
C LEU A 18 11.01 -6.38 -11.51
N PHE A 19 11.09 -6.32 -10.17
CA PHE A 19 10.11 -5.58 -9.36
C PHE A 19 10.72 -4.81 -8.17
N ALA A 20 11.98 -4.36 -8.27
CA ALA A 20 12.32 -3.13 -7.55
C ALA A 20 11.63 -1.99 -8.30
N GLN A 21 10.36 -1.72 -7.95
CA GLN A 21 9.56 -0.74 -8.66
C GLN A 21 10.29 0.61 -8.61
N PRO A 22 10.71 1.17 -9.75
CA PRO A 22 11.35 2.47 -9.78
C PRO A 22 10.39 3.48 -9.18
N ALA A 23 10.95 4.43 -8.45
CA ALA A 23 10.25 5.54 -7.85
C ALA A 23 9.15 6.06 -8.80
N ILE A 24 7.96 6.16 -8.24
CA ILE A 24 6.72 6.43 -8.95
C ILE A 24 6.80 7.82 -9.55
N ASP A 25 6.98 7.91 -10.86
CA ASP A 25 6.99 9.20 -11.55
C ASP A 25 5.57 9.65 -11.97
N THR A 26 4.52 8.86 -11.68
CA THR A 26 3.15 9.22 -12.05
C THR A 26 2.09 8.69 -11.06
N VAL A 27 0.98 9.42 -10.95
CA VAL A 27 -0.22 8.97 -10.20
C VAL A 27 -0.94 7.86 -10.98
N HIS A 28 -1.48 6.85 -10.30
CA HIS A 28 -2.31 5.82 -10.94
C HIS A 28 -3.49 6.45 -11.71
N PRO A 29 -3.85 6.00 -12.93
CA PRO A 29 -4.90 6.63 -13.74
C PRO A 29 -6.24 6.82 -13.02
N PHE A 30 -6.71 5.82 -12.26
CA PHE A 30 -7.93 5.93 -11.46
C PHE A 30 -7.86 6.99 -10.34
N PHE A 31 -6.66 7.48 -10.00
CA PHE A 31 -6.42 8.46 -8.95
C PHE A 31 -6.08 9.87 -9.48
N LYS A 32 -5.95 10.05 -10.80
CA LYS A 32 -5.69 11.37 -11.42
C LYS A 32 -6.95 12.24 -11.54
N GLY A 33 -8.13 11.62 -11.62
CA GLY A 33 -9.42 12.28 -11.84
C GLY A 33 -10.36 12.17 -10.65
N LYS A 34 -11.61 12.62 -10.84
CA LYS A 34 -12.67 12.44 -9.84
C LYS A 34 -12.74 10.96 -9.45
N LEU A 35 -12.46 10.67 -8.17
CA LEU A 35 -12.61 9.32 -7.66
C LEU A 35 -14.10 9.00 -7.65
N ASP A 36 -14.52 8.17 -8.59
CA ASP A 36 -15.91 7.77 -8.77
C ASP A 36 -16.15 6.36 -8.22
N LYS A 37 -17.35 5.84 -8.46
CA LYS A 37 -17.73 4.49 -8.04
C LYS A 37 -16.79 3.41 -8.57
N LYS A 38 -16.03 3.64 -9.66
CA LYS A 38 -15.13 2.63 -10.25
C LYS A 38 -13.96 2.31 -9.34
N VAL A 39 -13.44 3.29 -8.59
CA VAL A 39 -12.42 3.01 -7.56
C VAL A 39 -12.97 2.02 -6.55
N GLY A 40 -14.19 2.26 -6.06
CA GLY A 40 -14.90 1.35 -5.16
C GLY A 40 -15.41 0.05 -5.78
N LEU A 41 -15.28 -0.16 -7.09
CA LEU A 41 -15.53 -1.46 -7.75
C LEU A 41 -14.27 -2.32 -7.80
N LEU A 42 -13.10 -1.70 -7.93
CA LEU A 42 -11.82 -2.40 -8.09
C LEU A 42 -11.02 -2.50 -6.80
N TYR A 43 -11.12 -1.48 -5.96
CA TYR A 43 -10.37 -1.36 -4.71
C TYR A 43 -11.28 -1.31 -3.51
N ASP A 44 -10.89 -2.05 -2.49
CA ASP A 44 -11.27 -1.75 -1.13
C ASP A 44 -10.24 -0.81 -0.50
N PHE A 45 -10.64 -0.20 0.62
CA PHE A 45 -9.80 0.75 1.32
C PHE A 45 -9.70 0.37 2.80
N PHE A 46 -8.48 0.44 3.32
CA PHE A 46 -8.14 0.18 4.70
C PHE A 46 -7.54 1.44 5.32
N GLU A 47 -8.09 1.87 6.45
CA GLU A 47 -7.66 3.06 7.19
C GLU A 47 -7.61 2.78 8.69
N ILE A 48 -6.62 3.38 9.33
CA ILE A 48 -6.47 3.38 10.79
C ILE A 48 -6.63 4.80 11.26
N GLY A 49 -7.63 5.06 12.09
CA GLY A 49 -7.86 6.40 12.60
C GLY A 49 -9.11 6.48 13.47
N ALA A 50 -9.14 7.46 14.37
CA ALA A 50 -10.36 7.79 15.07
C ALA A 50 -11.40 8.39 14.08
N PRO A 51 -12.71 8.28 14.36
CA PRO A 51 -13.72 9.02 13.62
C PRO A 51 -13.36 10.51 13.55
N THR A 52 -13.43 11.12 12.36
CA THR A 52 -13.03 12.52 12.21
C THR A 52 -14.04 13.45 12.87
N ILE A 53 -13.60 14.14 13.91
CA ILE A 53 -14.28 15.30 14.50
C ILE A 53 -13.63 16.55 13.90
N LYS A 54 -14.39 17.65 13.75
CA LYS A 54 -13.80 18.94 13.37
C LYS A 54 -12.63 19.26 14.31
N PRO A 55 -11.50 19.77 13.79
CA PRO A 55 -10.33 19.99 14.61
C PRO A 55 -10.64 21.00 15.74
N PRO A 56 -10.07 20.79 16.94
CA PRO A 56 -10.22 21.74 18.03
C PRO A 56 -9.59 23.10 17.68
N LYS A 57 -10.13 24.16 18.26
CA LYS A 57 -9.61 25.52 18.08
C LYS A 57 -8.13 25.58 18.50
N GLY A 58 -7.28 26.15 17.64
CA GLY A 58 -5.84 26.31 17.89
C GLY A 58 -4.97 25.14 17.42
N LYS A 59 -5.54 24.13 16.75
CA LYS A 59 -4.75 23.07 16.10
C LYS A 59 -3.83 23.66 15.02
N ARG A 60 -2.55 23.31 15.08
CA ARG A 60 -1.52 23.87 14.19
C ARG A 60 -1.28 23.06 12.92
N TYR A 61 -1.53 21.75 12.97
CA TYR A 61 -1.25 20.82 11.86
C TYR A 61 -2.40 19.84 11.66
N ASN A 62 -2.60 19.39 10.43
CA ASN A 62 -3.58 18.35 10.12
C ASN A 62 -3.16 17.03 10.79
N ASP A 63 -4.15 16.25 11.22
CA ASP A 63 -3.88 14.84 11.49
C ASP A 63 -3.63 14.14 10.16
N VAL A 64 -2.57 13.36 10.11
CA VAL A 64 -2.30 12.50 8.96
C VAL A 64 -3.05 11.19 9.17
N ILE A 65 -3.86 10.82 8.19
CA ILE A 65 -4.53 9.52 8.15
C ILE A 65 -4.04 8.83 6.89
N LEU A 66 -3.37 7.70 7.07
CA LEU A 66 -2.89 6.87 5.99
C LEU A 66 -3.99 5.91 5.55
N SER A 67 -4.12 5.75 4.24
CA SER A 67 -5.10 4.85 3.62
C SER A 67 -4.39 3.95 2.62
N VAL A 68 -4.70 2.65 2.69
CA VAL A 68 -4.26 1.65 1.72
C VAL A 68 -5.46 1.25 0.88
N PHE A 69 -5.39 1.51 -0.42
CA PHE A 69 -6.28 0.96 -1.42
C PHE A 69 -5.69 -0.35 -1.91
N HIS A 70 -6.43 -1.43 -1.76
CA HIS A 70 -6.01 -2.77 -2.19
C HIS A 70 -7.11 -3.39 -3.03
N SER A 71 -6.73 -4.35 -3.86
CA SER A 71 -7.67 -5.07 -4.71
C SER A 71 -8.79 -5.71 -3.88
N LYS A 72 -10.03 -5.68 -4.39
CA LYS A 72 -11.17 -6.40 -3.81
C LYS A 72 -11.09 -7.91 -4.02
N ASN A 73 -10.08 -8.38 -4.73
CA ASN A 73 -9.93 -9.79 -5.04
C ASN A 73 -9.41 -10.53 -3.80
N LEU A 74 -9.97 -11.71 -3.55
CA LEU A 74 -9.53 -12.65 -2.52
C LEU A 74 -9.48 -12.07 -1.09
N TYR A 75 -10.65 -11.85 -0.50
CA TYR A 75 -10.71 -11.61 0.94
C TYR A 75 -10.35 -12.87 1.71
N ILE A 76 -9.55 -12.67 2.72
CA ILE A 76 -9.11 -13.66 3.71
C ILE A 76 -10.31 -14.32 4.37
N ASN A 77 -11.36 -13.55 4.66
CA ASN A 77 -12.59 -14.06 5.26
C ASN A 77 -13.39 -15.01 4.34
N THR A 78 -13.07 -15.08 3.05
CA THR A 78 -13.65 -16.08 2.15
C THR A 78 -12.92 -17.42 2.24
N VAL A 79 -11.70 -17.44 2.79
CA VAL A 79 -10.84 -18.63 2.93
C VAL A 79 -10.68 -19.04 4.40
N PHE A 80 -10.76 -18.10 5.35
CA PHE A 80 -10.57 -18.32 6.78
C PHE A 80 -11.85 -18.00 7.56
N ASN A 81 -12.05 -18.74 8.65
CA ASN A 81 -13.06 -18.39 9.63
C ASN A 81 -12.74 -16.99 10.18
N LYS A 82 -13.73 -16.10 10.30
CA LYS A 82 -13.55 -14.70 10.74
C LYS A 82 -12.90 -14.57 12.13
N GLN A 83 -12.82 -15.68 12.86
CA GLN A 83 -12.26 -15.79 14.20
C GLN A 83 -10.74 -16.04 14.19
N ASP A 84 -10.18 -16.55 13.08
CA ASP A 84 -8.77 -16.89 12.97
C ASP A 84 -8.00 -15.75 12.29
N GLU A 85 -7.38 -14.90 13.10
CA GLU A 85 -6.57 -13.81 12.59
C GLU A 85 -5.17 -14.31 12.18
N PRO A 86 -4.63 -13.91 11.00
CA PRO A 86 -3.30 -14.31 10.58
C PRO A 86 -2.22 -13.87 11.58
N ALA A 87 -1.40 -14.81 12.05
CA ALA A 87 -0.35 -14.55 13.03
C ALA A 87 0.69 -13.51 12.56
N GLU A 88 0.87 -13.37 11.25
CA GLU A 88 1.72 -12.38 10.60
C GLU A 88 1.31 -10.93 10.94
N LEU A 89 0.05 -10.71 11.31
CA LEU A 89 -0.44 -9.39 11.75
C LEU A 89 0.03 -9.02 13.17
N ASN A 90 0.56 -9.96 13.95
CA ASN A 90 0.98 -9.69 15.33
C ASN A 90 2.10 -8.63 15.40
N ALA A 91 2.96 -8.52 14.38
CA ALA A 91 4.00 -7.49 14.30
C ALA A 91 3.46 -6.07 14.02
N PHE A 92 2.17 -5.94 13.74
CA PHE A 92 1.48 -4.72 13.33
C PHE A 92 0.37 -4.31 14.31
N ARG A 93 0.33 -4.90 15.51
CA ARG A 93 -0.64 -4.52 16.52
C ARG A 93 -0.45 -3.08 16.97
N ILE A 94 -1.57 -2.38 17.10
CA ILE A 94 -1.64 -1.03 17.62
C ILE A 94 -2.45 -1.01 18.91
N ASN A 95 -2.32 0.08 19.68
CA ASN A 95 -3.09 0.23 20.90
C ASN A 95 -4.61 0.32 20.61
N LYS A 96 -5.42 0.10 21.66
CA LYS A 96 -6.89 0.09 21.53
C LYS A 96 -7.52 1.48 21.31
N SER A 97 -6.73 2.55 21.30
CA SER A 97 -7.26 3.90 21.05
C SER A 97 -7.45 4.22 19.58
N TYR A 98 -6.95 3.39 18.67
CA TYR A 98 -7.24 3.49 17.25
C TYR A 98 -8.43 2.61 16.89
N ALA A 99 -9.37 3.18 16.15
CA ALA A 99 -10.45 2.44 15.51
C ALA A 99 -10.04 2.11 14.06
N GLN A 100 -10.39 0.92 13.62
CA GLN A 100 -10.43 0.61 12.20
C GLN A 100 -11.76 1.15 11.67
N ILE A 101 -11.71 2.02 10.67
CA ILE A 101 -12.92 2.61 10.07
C ILE A 101 -13.55 1.62 9.08
N THR A 102 -12.72 0.80 8.42
CA THR A 102 -13.13 -0.25 7.47
C THR A 102 -12.27 -1.51 7.58
N GLY A 103 -12.93 -2.68 7.59
CA GLY A 103 -12.31 -4.00 7.61
C GLY A 103 -12.69 -4.85 8.83
N THR A 104 -12.12 -6.05 8.93
CA THR A 104 -12.50 -7.07 9.94
C THR A 104 -11.51 -7.17 11.10
N TYR A 105 -10.26 -6.74 10.88
CA TYR A 105 -9.14 -6.92 11.81
C TYR A 105 -8.97 -5.72 12.73
N ARG A 106 -9.41 -5.85 13.98
CA ARG A 106 -9.33 -4.78 14.98
C ARG A 106 -7.89 -4.63 15.48
N TYR A 107 -7.49 -3.39 15.77
CA TYR A 107 -6.22 -3.07 16.43
C TYR A 107 -4.97 -3.54 15.67
N THR A 108 -4.99 -3.47 14.34
CA THR A 108 -3.81 -3.67 13.49
C THR A 108 -3.58 -2.43 12.62
N SER A 109 -2.31 -2.10 12.36
CA SER A 109 -1.94 -1.10 11.36
C SER A 109 -1.68 -1.68 9.96
N ALA A 110 -2.03 -2.95 9.76
CA ALA A 110 -1.77 -3.68 8.53
C ALA A 110 -3.05 -4.23 7.89
N VAL A 111 -3.12 -4.10 6.56
CA VAL A 111 -4.04 -4.90 5.75
C VAL A 111 -3.35 -6.19 5.30
N PRO A 112 -3.91 -7.36 5.62
CA PRO A 112 -3.44 -8.63 5.09
C PRO A 112 -3.95 -8.85 3.65
N LEU A 113 -3.10 -9.40 2.79
CA LEU A 113 -3.34 -9.58 1.34
C LEU A 113 -3.00 -11.02 0.93
N PHE A 114 -3.82 -11.58 0.04
CA PHE A 114 -3.64 -12.93 -0.52
C PHE A 114 -3.46 -12.93 -2.04
N ASP A 115 -3.47 -11.77 -2.68
CA ASP A 115 -3.27 -11.64 -4.13
C ASP A 115 -1.87 -11.08 -4.44
N SER A 116 -1.50 -11.03 -5.72
CA SER A 116 -0.26 -10.40 -6.18
C SER A 116 -0.46 -8.97 -6.69
N VAL A 117 -1.58 -8.32 -6.35
CA VAL A 117 -1.91 -7.00 -6.89
C VAL A 117 -1.19 -5.93 -6.05
N PRO A 118 -0.60 -4.89 -6.67
CA PRO A 118 -0.02 -3.79 -5.91
C PRO A 118 -1.10 -3.00 -5.14
N VAL A 119 -0.73 -2.54 -3.95
CA VAL A 119 -1.54 -1.59 -3.19
C VAL A 119 -1.22 -0.16 -3.59
N ILE A 120 -2.17 0.75 -3.40
CA ILE A 120 -1.96 2.20 -3.53
C ILE A 120 -2.06 2.82 -2.14
N VAL A 121 -1.10 3.65 -1.78
CA VAL A 121 -1.05 4.31 -0.47
C VAL A 121 -1.22 5.82 -0.63
N THR A 122 -2.11 6.37 0.18
CA THR A 122 -2.44 7.80 0.21
C THR A 122 -2.45 8.34 1.63
N ALA A 123 -2.34 9.65 1.78
CA ALA A 123 -2.39 10.32 3.08
C ALA A 123 -3.34 11.52 3.07
N TYR A 124 -4.41 11.43 3.84
CA TYR A 124 -5.24 12.57 4.22
C TYR A 124 -4.49 13.51 5.17
N GLY A 125 -4.92 14.76 5.22
CA GLY A 125 -4.25 15.81 5.98
C GLY A 125 -3.03 16.41 5.28
N ILE A 126 -2.62 15.87 4.14
CA ILE A 126 -1.51 16.38 3.35
C ILE A 126 -2.02 16.76 1.96
N ASP A 127 -1.83 18.02 1.57
CA ASP A 127 -2.20 18.57 0.28
C ASP A 127 -1.05 19.42 -0.30
N ALA A 128 -1.28 20.00 -1.47
CA ALA A 128 -0.25 20.77 -2.16
C ALA A 128 0.25 22.00 -1.37
N SER A 129 -0.58 22.56 -0.48
CA SER A 129 -0.27 23.75 0.32
C SER A 129 0.61 23.47 1.53
N ASN A 130 0.55 22.24 2.09
CA ASN A 130 1.27 21.88 3.31
C ASN A 130 2.30 20.75 3.13
N LYS A 131 2.44 20.20 1.92
CA LYS A 131 3.33 19.06 1.60
C LYS A 131 4.76 19.18 2.10
N ASP A 132 5.30 20.39 2.15
CA ASP A 132 6.71 20.61 2.51
C ASP A 132 6.97 20.38 3.99
N LEU A 133 5.92 20.37 4.83
CA LEU A 133 5.96 20.00 6.24
C LEU A 133 6.13 18.49 6.47
N TYR A 134 5.99 17.67 5.43
CA TYR A 134 5.94 16.22 5.58
C TYR A 134 7.01 15.53 4.74
N ARG A 135 7.47 14.38 5.24
CA ARG A 135 8.29 13.44 4.47
C ARG A 135 7.71 12.05 4.63
N PHE A 136 7.88 11.22 3.62
CA PHE A 136 7.49 9.82 3.68
C PHE A 136 8.68 8.92 3.36
N ARG A 137 8.65 7.70 3.87
CA ARG A 137 9.57 6.62 3.49
C ARG A 137 8.81 5.31 3.37
N VAL A 138 9.46 4.31 2.78
CA VAL A 138 8.87 2.99 2.62
C VAL A 138 9.86 1.95 3.13
N MET A 139 9.38 1.09 4.02
CA MET A 139 10.12 0.02 4.66
C MET A 139 9.59 -1.33 4.18
N LYS A 140 10.47 -2.23 3.77
CA LYS A 140 10.18 -3.64 3.60
C LYS A 140 10.35 -4.35 4.95
N ASN A 141 9.36 -5.15 5.33
CA ASN A 141 9.36 -5.95 6.57
C ASN A 141 9.64 -5.13 7.84
N LYS A 142 9.37 -3.81 7.82
CA LYS A 142 9.72 -2.84 8.87
C LYS A 142 11.22 -2.74 9.20
N THR A 143 12.10 -3.33 8.39
CA THR A 143 13.54 -3.44 8.68
C THR A 143 14.41 -2.81 7.60
N GLU A 144 14.05 -3.02 6.33
CA GLU A 144 14.84 -2.57 5.19
C GLU A 144 14.20 -1.33 4.55
N GLU A 145 14.92 -0.22 4.47
CA GLU A 145 14.43 0.99 3.81
C GLU A 145 14.56 0.83 2.29
N ILE A 146 13.43 0.84 1.58
CA ILE A 146 13.40 0.70 0.11
C ILE A 146 13.09 2.03 -0.60
N VAL A 147 12.50 3.00 0.12
CA VAL A 147 12.37 4.39 -0.32
C VAL A 147 12.80 5.26 0.86
N PRO A 148 13.86 6.08 0.73
CA PRO A 148 14.32 6.94 1.81
C PRO A 148 13.33 8.08 2.08
N TRP A 149 13.52 8.79 3.20
CA TRP A 149 12.72 9.98 3.54
C TRP A 149 12.67 10.99 2.40
N SER A 150 11.56 11.00 1.67
CA SER A 150 11.36 11.69 0.41
C SER A 150 10.28 12.76 0.51
N ARG A 151 10.35 13.75 -0.39
CA ARG A 151 9.31 14.78 -0.54
C ARG A 151 8.07 14.19 -1.18
N ILE A 152 6.91 14.64 -0.72
CA ILE A 152 5.62 14.31 -1.32
C ILE A 152 5.43 15.15 -2.58
N LYS A 153 5.26 14.50 -3.72
CA LYS A 153 5.17 15.16 -5.04
C LYS A 153 3.78 15.13 -5.65
N PHE A 154 3.01 14.08 -5.35
CA PHE A 154 1.78 13.77 -6.05
C PHE A 154 0.56 13.84 -5.14
N PHE A 155 -0.58 14.16 -5.74
CA PHE A 155 -1.85 14.33 -5.06
C PHE A 155 -2.97 13.72 -5.89
N SER A 156 -4.00 13.23 -5.21
CA SER A 156 -5.25 12.75 -5.79
C SER A 156 -6.43 13.44 -5.10
N PRO A 157 -7.62 13.51 -5.73
CA PRO A 157 -8.82 13.97 -5.03
C PRO A 157 -9.11 13.13 -3.79
N ALA A 158 -9.74 13.71 -2.78
CA ALA A 158 -10.18 12.98 -1.60
C ALA A 158 -11.21 11.90 -1.97
N TYR A 159 -11.05 10.68 -1.43
CA TYR A 159 -11.99 9.57 -1.65
C TYR A 159 -13.11 9.57 -0.60
N MET A 160 -12.76 9.81 0.66
CA MET A 160 -13.68 9.86 1.79
C MET A 160 -14.17 11.28 2.05
N TYR A 161 -15.46 11.39 2.34
CA TYR A 161 -16.07 12.63 2.82
C TYR A 161 -15.84 12.80 4.33
N TYR A 162 -16.06 14.01 4.86
CA TYR A 162 -15.95 14.35 6.29
C TYR A 162 -14.54 14.25 6.89
N ARG A 163 -13.52 14.53 6.07
CA ARG A 163 -12.16 14.85 6.52
C ARG A 163 -11.98 16.36 6.52
N TYR A 164 -11.31 16.91 7.53
CA TYR A 164 -11.20 18.36 7.72
C TYR A 164 -9.74 18.82 7.80
N ASN A 165 -9.46 19.96 7.19
CA ASN A 165 -8.23 20.72 7.40
C ASN A 165 -8.27 21.43 8.77
N VAL A 166 -7.11 21.90 9.25
CA VAL A 166 -6.97 22.63 10.53
C VAL A 166 -7.87 23.85 10.64
N ASP A 167 -8.19 24.49 9.51
CA ASP A 167 -9.09 25.65 9.42
C ASP A 167 -10.57 25.26 9.47
N GLY A 168 -10.89 23.97 9.53
CA GLY A 168 -12.24 23.42 9.56
C GLY A 168 -12.88 23.23 8.18
N THR A 169 -12.17 23.55 7.09
CA THR A 169 -12.63 23.26 5.72
C THR A 169 -12.55 21.76 5.42
N MET A 170 -13.38 21.26 4.50
CA MET A 170 -13.29 19.86 4.09
C MET A 170 -12.06 19.63 3.21
N GLN A 171 -11.39 18.50 3.42
CA GLN A 171 -10.30 18.08 2.56
C GLN A 171 -10.83 17.67 1.19
N THR A 172 -10.26 18.24 0.14
CA THR A 172 -10.61 17.93 -1.26
C THR A 172 -9.51 17.13 -1.96
N GLN A 173 -8.34 17.03 -1.34
CA GLN A 173 -7.17 16.31 -1.85
C GLN A 173 -6.55 15.43 -0.75
N MET A 174 -5.81 14.43 -1.18
CA MET A 174 -4.93 13.62 -0.37
C MET A 174 -3.61 13.44 -1.10
N ALA A 175 -2.51 13.30 -0.35
CA ALA A 175 -1.22 12.98 -0.93
C ALA A 175 -1.25 11.57 -1.50
N TYR A 176 -0.73 11.41 -2.72
CA TYR A 176 -0.52 10.11 -3.36
C TYR A 176 0.93 9.70 -3.10
N LEU A 177 1.13 8.74 -2.18
CA LEU A 177 2.46 8.32 -1.74
C LEU A 177 3.03 7.24 -2.64
N GLY A 178 2.15 6.41 -3.21
CA GLY A 178 2.56 5.54 -4.27
C GLY A 178 1.72 4.30 -4.51
N GLN A 179 2.22 3.45 -5.40
CA GLN A 179 1.78 2.08 -5.63
C GLN A 179 2.94 1.15 -5.27
N PHE A 180 2.68 0.15 -4.46
CA PHE A 180 3.70 -0.74 -3.92
C PHE A 180 3.25 -2.19 -3.95
N TRP A 181 4.20 -3.09 -4.15
CA TRP A 181 3.96 -4.53 -4.14
C TRP A 181 5.18 -5.25 -3.58
N GLU A 182 4.94 -6.41 -2.96
CA GLU A 182 5.98 -7.34 -2.55
C GLU A 182 5.54 -8.79 -2.72
N LYS A 183 6.52 -9.70 -2.76
CA LYS A 183 6.29 -11.15 -2.86
C LYS A 183 5.60 -11.69 -1.59
N PRO A 184 4.76 -12.75 -1.71
CA PRO A 184 4.20 -13.45 -0.56
C PRO A 184 5.24 -13.79 0.52
N GLY A 185 4.87 -13.54 1.77
CA GLY A 185 5.73 -13.67 2.96
C GLY A 185 6.46 -12.39 3.35
N ASN A 186 6.26 -11.30 2.60
CA ASN A 186 6.81 -9.98 2.90
C ASN A 186 5.71 -8.96 3.17
N SER A 187 6.14 -7.80 3.65
CA SER A 187 5.28 -6.66 3.93
C SER A 187 5.94 -5.35 3.51
N ILE A 188 5.09 -4.37 3.23
CA ILE A 188 5.46 -2.98 2.99
C ILE A 188 4.84 -2.14 4.09
N THR A 189 5.64 -1.29 4.71
CA THR A 189 5.20 -0.26 5.66
C THR A 189 5.54 1.11 5.10
N VAL A 190 4.51 1.92 4.90
CA VAL A 190 4.68 3.33 4.51
C VAL A 190 4.62 4.16 5.77
N GLU A 191 5.63 5.00 5.95
CA GLU A 191 5.74 5.90 7.10
C GLU A 191 5.72 7.34 6.65
N VAL A 192 5.04 8.19 7.40
CA VAL A 192 4.97 9.64 7.20
C VAL A 192 5.30 10.34 8.51
N LYS A 193 6.12 11.38 8.45
CA LYS A 193 6.43 12.24 9.60
C LYS A 193 6.16 13.70 9.30
N ASN A 194 5.75 14.43 10.33
CA ASN A 194 5.71 15.89 10.30
C ASN A 194 7.08 16.42 10.74
N LEU A 195 7.71 17.27 9.93
CA LEU A 195 9.03 17.83 10.21
C LEU A 195 9.03 18.78 11.42
N ASN A 196 7.88 19.36 11.75
CA ASN A 196 7.72 20.24 12.91
C ASN A 196 7.32 19.49 14.19
N VAL A 197 7.00 18.19 14.08
CA VAL A 197 6.69 17.31 15.22
C VAL A 197 7.35 15.95 14.94
N PRO A 198 8.70 15.87 15.00
CA PRO A 198 9.44 14.71 14.49
C PRO A 198 9.17 13.42 15.25
N ASP A 199 8.68 13.52 16.50
CA ASP A 199 8.33 12.37 17.33
C ASP A 199 7.02 11.67 16.87
N THR A 200 6.28 12.25 15.92
CA THR A 200 5.09 11.62 15.33
C THR A 200 5.41 10.98 13.98
N VAL A 201 5.44 9.65 13.98
CA VAL A 201 5.50 8.82 12.77
C VAL A 201 4.16 8.10 12.61
N TYR A 202 3.44 8.48 11.57
CA TYR A 202 2.23 7.80 11.10
C TYR A 202 2.67 6.63 10.22
N ASN A 203 2.08 5.45 10.40
CA ASN A 203 2.40 4.31 9.56
C ASN A 203 1.16 3.49 9.20
N ILE A 204 1.25 2.84 8.04
CA ILE A 204 0.29 1.84 7.59
C ILE A 204 1.06 0.76 6.84
N SER A 205 0.57 -0.47 6.90
CA SER A 205 1.24 -1.61 6.27
C SER A 205 0.32 -2.44 5.39
N ALA A 206 0.92 -3.08 4.40
CA ALA A 206 0.33 -4.13 3.58
C ALA A 206 1.16 -5.41 3.75
N VAL A 207 0.51 -6.53 4.04
CA VAL A 207 1.18 -7.80 4.34
C VAL A 207 0.72 -8.86 3.35
N TRP A 208 1.60 -9.26 2.42
CA TRP A 208 1.33 -10.35 1.50
C TRP A 208 1.56 -11.68 2.21
N LEU A 209 0.49 -12.39 2.51
CA LEU A 209 0.55 -13.60 3.32
C LEU A 209 1.04 -14.80 2.51
N LYS A 210 2.00 -15.54 3.07
CA LYS A 210 2.50 -16.78 2.46
C LYS A 210 1.71 -17.97 3.02
N ARG A 211 0.67 -18.39 2.30
CA ARG A 211 -0.22 -19.49 2.71
C ARG A 211 -0.42 -20.48 1.59
N ALA A 212 -0.77 -21.72 1.95
CA ALA A 212 -1.11 -22.78 1.00
C ALA A 212 -2.64 -22.90 0.86
N PRO A 213 -3.20 -23.03 -0.35
CA PRO A 213 -2.51 -22.92 -1.64
C PRO A 213 -1.99 -21.50 -1.91
N GLU A 214 -0.82 -21.40 -2.53
CA GLU A 214 -0.19 -20.10 -2.83
C GLU A 214 -0.77 -19.50 -4.12
N ILE A 215 -1.18 -18.23 -4.03
CA ILE A 215 -1.60 -17.46 -5.20
C ILE A 215 -0.35 -16.84 -5.81
N ILE A 216 0.15 -17.50 -6.86
CA ILE A 216 1.40 -17.11 -7.54
C ILE A 216 1.22 -15.90 -8.47
N ALA A 217 -0.01 -15.61 -8.90
CA ALA A 217 -0.35 -14.44 -9.70
C ALA A 217 -1.85 -14.13 -9.63
N THR A 218 -2.19 -12.84 -9.65
CA THR A 218 -3.55 -12.31 -9.82
C THR A 218 -3.54 -11.28 -10.93
N PHE A 219 -4.45 -11.43 -11.88
CA PHE A 219 -4.52 -10.58 -13.06
C PHE A 219 -5.73 -9.66 -12.97
N THR A 220 -5.51 -8.37 -13.20
CA THR A 220 -6.56 -7.36 -13.33
C THR A 220 -6.80 -7.09 -14.83
N PRO A 221 -7.86 -6.35 -15.21
CA PRO A 221 -8.07 -5.97 -16.60
C PRO A 221 -6.84 -5.28 -17.23
N GLU A 222 -6.07 -4.52 -16.43
CA GLU A 222 -4.85 -3.84 -16.85
C GLU A 222 -3.68 -4.80 -17.12
N THR A 223 -3.60 -5.92 -16.39
CA THR A 223 -2.49 -6.89 -16.49
C THR A 223 -2.83 -8.14 -17.33
N MET A 224 -3.96 -8.12 -18.06
CA MET A 224 -4.40 -9.25 -18.91
C MET A 224 -3.39 -9.61 -20.01
N LYS A 225 -2.56 -8.66 -20.47
CA LYS A 225 -1.47 -8.96 -21.43
C LYS A 225 -0.37 -9.84 -20.81
N GLU A 226 -0.08 -9.63 -19.52
CA GLU A 226 0.91 -10.40 -18.78
C GLU A 226 0.39 -11.81 -18.49
N PHE A 227 -0.92 -11.97 -18.24
CA PHE A 227 -1.59 -13.29 -18.13
C PHE A 227 -1.26 -14.19 -19.32
N ILE A 228 -1.46 -13.69 -20.54
CA ILE A 228 -1.21 -14.46 -21.78
C ILE A 228 0.27 -14.87 -21.88
N SER A 229 1.19 -14.03 -21.37
CA SER A 229 2.62 -14.31 -21.40
C SER A 229 3.01 -15.45 -20.45
N VAL A 230 2.44 -15.47 -19.24
CA VAL A 230 2.67 -16.53 -18.23
C VAL A 230 2.05 -17.85 -18.69
N TYR A 231 0.83 -17.81 -19.23
CA TYR A 231 0.13 -19.01 -19.69
C TYR A 231 0.82 -19.68 -20.88
N LYS A 232 1.48 -18.93 -21.77
CA LYS A 232 2.24 -19.52 -22.89
C LYS A 232 3.38 -20.46 -22.46
N TYR A 233 3.88 -20.34 -21.24
CA TYR A 233 4.95 -21.20 -20.73
C TYR A 233 4.44 -22.44 -19.98
N GLN A 234 3.15 -22.51 -19.63
CA GLN A 234 2.55 -23.66 -18.94
C GLN A 234 2.02 -24.75 -19.89
N TRP A 235 1.98 -24.49 -21.20
CA TRP A 235 1.49 -25.43 -22.23
C TRP A 235 2.60 -25.91 -23.18
N LYS A 236 3.85 -25.89 -22.72
CA LYS A 236 4.98 -26.59 -23.35
C LYS A 236 5.37 -27.78 -22.50
#